data_AF-A0A7S1AB24-F1
#
_entry.id   AF-A0A7S1AB24-F1
#
_cell.length_a   1.000
_cell.length_b   1.000
_cell.length_c   1.000
_cell.angle_alpha   90.00
_cell.angle_beta   90.00
_cell.angle_gamma   90.00
#
_symmetry.space_group_name_H-M   'P 1'
#
loop_
_entity.id
_entity.type
_entity.pdbx_description
1 polymer ?
#
loop_
_entity_poly.entity_id
_entity_poly.type
_entity_poly.pdbx_seq_one_letter_code
_entity_poly.pdbx_strand_id
1 'polypeptide(L)'
;NVINAIFVNDAIESTRTDHDLRMSGELEETSLMLQRLTAIFAMMESPYGTGMLTEQCFAEQVEREDVKMQFALLGLYFSQGPHFFRLLDVDGNGELCIDEFVMGCLRLKGGALLIDSNVMIRDTRTLVASTARTNRKVMESLATAMAAVVERLDALQPDSRFRTDMGVVGVTTAAQTLGSKSLRSMISVSSQ
;
A
#
# COMPACT_ATOMS: atom_id res chain seq x y z
N ASN A 1 -55.83 8.76 -9.58
CA ASN A 1 -54.94 8.27 -8.50
C ASN A 1 -54.85 6.76 -8.35
N VAL A 2 -55.79 5.95 -8.85
CA VAL A 2 -55.68 4.47 -8.77
C VAL A 2 -54.56 3.90 -9.66
N ILE A 3 -54.35 4.49 -10.84
CA ILE A 3 -53.32 4.01 -11.79
C ILE A 3 -51.90 4.25 -11.25
N ASN A 4 -51.61 5.39 -10.60
CA ASN A 4 -50.32 5.60 -9.93
C ASN A 4 -50.12 4.69 -8.70
N ALA A 5 -51.19 4.28 -8.02
CA ALA A 5 -51.07 3.40 -6.85
C ALA A 5 -50.63 1.97 -7.23
N ILE A 6 -51.05 1.48 -8.40
CA ILE A 6 -50.65 0.15 -8.92
C ILE A 6 -49.17 0.15 -9.31
N PHE A 7 -48.68 1.19 -9.98
CA PHE A 7 -47.25 1.28 -10.36
C PHE A 7 -46.31 1.47 -9.17
N VAL A 8 -46.72 2.17 -8.12
CA VAL A 8 -45.91 2.29 -6.89
C VAL A 8 -45.86 0.97 -6.13
N ASN A 9 -46.94 0.18 -6.15
CA ASN A 9 -46.95 -1.14 -5.53
C ASN A 9 -46.09 -2.15 -6.31
N ASP A 10 -46.20 -2.19 -7.65
CA ASP A 10 -45.35 -3.04 -8.51
C ASP A 10 -43.86 -2.67 -8.38
N ALA A 11 -43.54 -1.38 -8.29
CA ALA A 11 -42.16 -0.93 -8.11
C ALA A 11 -41.59 -1.27 -6.72
N ILE A 12 -42.41 -1.22 -5.67
CA ILE A 12 -41.99 -1.60 -4.30
C ILE A 12 -41.85 -3.13 -4.18
N GLU A 13 -42.78 -3.89 -4.78
CA GLU A 13 -42.76 -5.34 -4.83
C GLU A 13 -41.55 -5.85 -5.62
N SER A 14 -41.23 -5.26 -6.78
CA SER A 14 -40.04 -5.62 -7.55
C SER A 14 -38.74 -5.39 -6.77
N THR A 15 -38.61 -4.26 -6.04
CA THR A 15 -37.43 -4.04 -5.18
C THR A 15 -37.32 -5.02 -4.02
N ARG A 16 -38.45 -5.47 -3.46
CA ARG A 16 -38.45 -6.50 -2.40
C ARG A 16 -38.03 -7.86 -2.94
N THR A 17 -38.59 -8.25 -4.08
CA THR A 17 -38.22 -9.50 -4.76
C THR A 17 -36.75 -9.48 -5.17
N ASP A 18 -36.23 -8.36 -5.67
CA ASP A 18 -34.81 -8.23 -6.03
C ASP A 18 -33.88 -8.34 -4.80
N HIS A 19 -34.29 -7.76 -3.67
CA HIS A 19 -33.54 -7.86 -2.41
C HIS A 19 -33.54 -9.29 -1.87
N ASP A 20 -34.69 -9.97 -1.86
CA ASP A 20 -34.80 -11.34 -1.38
C ASP A 20 -34.05 -12.32 -2.29
N LEU A 21 -34.15 -12.15 -3.62
CA LEU A 21 -33.36 -12.93 -4.59
C LEU A 21 -31.85 -12.73 -4.42
N ARG A 22 -31.41 -11.48 -4.17
CA ARG A 22 -30.01 -11.18 -3.85
C ARG A 22 -29.56 -11.88 -2.56
N MET A 23 -30.34 -11.77 -1.48
CA MET A 23 -29.98 -12.40 -0.21
C MET A 23 -29.91 -13.92 -0.33
N SER A 24 -30.88 -14.54 -1.02
CA SER A 24 -30.84 -15.98 -1.29
C SER A 24 -29.61 -16.39 -2.10
N GLY A 25 -29.23 -15.62 -3.12
CA GLY A 25 -28.02 -15.88 -3.90
C GLY A 25 -26.73 -15.77 -3.08
N GLU A 26 -26.61 -14.75 -2.23
CA GLU A 26 -25.44 -14.57 -1.35
C GLU A 26 -25.30 -15.71 -0.31
N LEU A 27 -26.42 -16.18 0.24
CA LEU A 27 -26.44 -17.31 1.17
C LEU A 27 -26.02 -18.63 0.49
N GLU A 28 -26.51 -18.89 -0.72
CA GLU A 28 -26.12 -20.08 -1.50
C GLU A 28 -24.64 -20.05 -1.86
N GLU A 29 -24.11 -18.91 -2.29
CA GLU A 29 -22.68 -18.77 -2.60
C GLU A 29 -21.81 -19.04 -1.37
N THR A 30 -22.21 -18.48 -0.22
CA THR A 30 -21.52 -18.69 1.06
C THR A 30 -21.53 -20.17 1.47
N SER A 31 -22.67 -20.83 1.33
CA SER A 31 -22.81 -22.27 1.65
C SER A 31 -21.93 -23.14 0.75
N LEU A 32 -21.94 -22.89 -0.57
CA LEU A 32 -21.08 -23.60 -1.53
C LEU A 32 -19.60 -23.37 -1.23
N MET A 33 -19.23 -22.16 -0.81
CA MET A 33 -17.86 -21.86 -0.45
C MET A 33 -17.41 -22.62 0.80
N LEU A 34 -18.25 -22.66 1.84
CA LEU A 34 -17.98 -23.45 3.05
C LEU A 34 -17.76 -24.92 2.71
N GLN A 35 -18.65 -25.50 1.89
CA GLN A 35 -18.54 -26.90 1.46
C GLN A 35 -17.22 -27.18 0.73
N ARG A 36 -16.81 -26.29 -0.18
CA ARG A 36 -15.53 -26.44 -0.91
C ARG A 36 -14.33 -26.33 0.03
N LEU A 37 -14.33 -25.38 0.96
CA LEU A 37 -13.24 -25.24 1.94
C LEU A 37 -13.15 -26.48 2.84
N THR A 38 -14.26 -26.99 3.34
CA THR A 38 -14.29 -28.23 4.12
C THR A 38 -13.76 -29.42 3.32
N ALA A 39 -14.09 -29.52 2.03
CA ALA A 39 -13.57 -30.58 1.16
C ALA A 39 -12.05 -30.46 0.94
N ILE A 40 -11.52 -29.24 0.79
CA ILE A 40 -10.08 -29.00 0.68
C ILE A 40 -9.37 -29.41 1.98
N PHE A 41 -9.94 -29.04 3.14
CA PHE A 41 -9.38 -29.43 4.43
C PHE A 41 -9.27 -30.96 4.55
N ALA A 42 -10.36 -31.68 4.27
CA ALA A 42 -10.38 -33.14 4.32
C ALA A 42 -9.43 -33.81 3.32
N MET A 43 -9.13 -33.15 2.19
CA MET A 43 -8.16 -33.65 1.21
C MET A 43 -6.71 -33.52 1.69
N MET A 44 -6.41 -32.49 2.48
CA MET A 44 -5.08 -32.24 3.03
C MET A 44 -4.86 -32.97 4.35
N GLU A 45 -5.92 -33.23 5.10
CA GLU A 45 -5.86 -33.92 6.38
C GLU A 45 -5.25 -35.31 6.26
N SER A 46 -4.54 -35.71 7.32
CA SER A 46 -4.01 -37.06 7.47
C SER A 46 -5.11 -38.12 7.39
N PRO A 47 -4.86 -39.29 6.77
CA PRO A 47 -5.84 -40.36 6.64
C PRO A 47 -6.32 -40.94 7.99
N TYR A 48 -5.67 -40.58 9.09
CA TYR A 48 -6.06 -40.98 10.44
C TYR A 48 -7.17 -40.09 11.05
N GLY A 49 -7.55 -38.98 10.39
CA GLY A 49 -8.70 -38.16 10.78
C GLY A 49 -8.56 -37.46 12.13
N THR A 50 -7.44 -36.77 12.35
CA THR A 50 -7.13 -36.08 13.62
C THR A 50 -7.98 -34.83 13.88
N GLY A 51 -8.71 -34.35 12.89
CA GLY A 51 -9.39 -33.05 12.86
C GLY A 51 -8.45 -31.85 12.80
N MET A 52 -7.15 -32.11 12.61
CA MET A 52 -6.08 -31.13 12.77
C MET A 52 -5.05 -31.27 11.65
N LEU A 53 -4.50 -30.14 11.22
CA LEU A 53 -3.48 -30.08 10.17
C LEU A 53 -2.25 -29.34 10.68
N THR A 54 -1.13 -30.05 10.84
CA THR A 54 0.12 -29.45 11.31
C THR A 54 0.77 -28.57 10.23
N GLU A 55 1.63 -27.63 10.63
CA GLU A 55 2.36 -26.76 9.67
C GLU A 55 3.09 -27.57 8.59
N GLN A 56 3.76 -28.65 9.00
CA GLN A 56 4.50 -29.51 8.08
C GLN A 56 3.55 -30.20 7.09
N CYS A 57 2.46 -30.80 7.58
CA CYS A 57 1.49 -31.49 6.74
C CYS A 57 0.84 -30.51 5.75
N PHE A 58 0.43 -29.34 6.21
CA PHE A 58 -0.10 -28.29 5.34
C PHE A 58 0.91 -27.87 4.28
N ALA A 59 2.15 -27.57 4.65
CA ALA A 59 3.18 -27.12 3.71
C ALA A 59 3.46 -28.16 2.62
N GLU A 60 3.38 -29.46 2.92
CA GLU A 60 3.54 -30.54 1.94
C GLU A 60 2.30 -30.67 1.04
N GLN A 61 1.10 -30.64 1.63
CA GLN A 61 -0.15 -30.89 0.91
C GLN A 61 -0.58 -29.71 0.05
N VAL A 62 -0.34 -28.49 0.51
CA VAL A 62 -0.70 -27.25 -0.18
C VAL A 62 0.13 -27.01 -1.43
N GLU A 63 1.28 -27.67 -1.57
CA GLU A 63 2.12 -27.61 -2.76
C GLU A 63 1.62 -28.51 -3.91
N ARG A 64 0.72 -29.46 -3.62
CA ARG A 64 0.11 -30.32 -4.64
C ARG A 64 -0.74 -29.50 -5.62
N GLU A 65 -0.60 -29.82 -6.90
CA GLU A 65 -1.25 -29.08 -8.00
C GLU A 65 -2.78 -29.09 -7.90
N ASP A 66 -3.36 -30.23 -7.51
CA ASP A 66 -4.80 -30.38 -7.34
C ASP A 66 -5.34 -29.50 -6.20
N VAL A 67 -4.62 -29.43 -5.07
CA VAL A 67 -4.97 -28.57 -3.93
C VAL A 67 -4.86 -27.08 -4.32
N LYS A 68 -3.77 -26.67 -4.99
CA LYS A 68 -3.58 -25.30 -5.49
C LYS A 68 -4.70 -24.87 -6.43
N MET A 69 -5.11 -25.75 -7.34
CA MET A 69 -6.21 -25.49 -8.27
C MET A 69 -7.54 -25.29 -7.52
N GLN A 70 -7.80 -26.05 -6.46
CA GLN A 70 -9.00 -25.86 -5.65
C GLN A 70 -9.00 -24.49 -4.94
N PHE A 71 -7.87 -24.04 -4.39
CA PHE A 71 -7.74 -22.70 -3.83
C PHE A 71 -7.93 -21.60 -4.89
N ALA A 72 -7.36 -21.78 -6.09
CA ALA A 72 -7.52 -20.83 -7.19
C ALA A 72 -8.99 -20.71 -7.64
N LEU A 73 -9.75 -21.81 -7.65
CA LEU A 73 -11.20 -21.79 -7.93
C LEU A 73 -12.01 -21.03 -6.87
N LEU A 74 -11.46 -20.88 -5.67
CA LEU A 74 -12.03 -20.05 -4.59
C LEU A 74 -11.53 -18.61 -4.62
N GLY A 75 -10.66 -18.25 -5.56
CA GLY A 75 -10.02 -16.93 -5.67
C GLY A 75 -8.92 -16.70 -4.63
N LEU A 76 -8.38 -17.76 -4.05
CA LEU A 76 -7.29 -17.70 -3.07
C LEU A 76 -5.97 -18.05 -3.75
N TYR A 77 -5.04 -17.10 -3.73
CA TYR A 77 -3.70 -17.25 -4.29
C TYR A 77 -2.66 -17.00 -3.20
N PHE A 78 -1.66 -17.87 -3.13
CA PHE A 78 -0.55 -17.76 -2.18
C PHE A 78 0.73 -18.22 -2.85
N SER A 79 1.85 -17.61 -2.46
CA SER A 79 3.17 -17.89 -3.04
C SER A 79 3.98 -18.93 -2.27
N GLN A 80 3.70 -19.10 -0.97
CA GLN A 80 4.44 -19.98 -0.07
C GLN A 80 3.50 -20.62 0.95
N GLY A 81 3.44 -21.95 0.99
CA GLY A 81 2.64 -22.72 1.95
C GLY A 81 2.87 -22.32 3.41
N PRO A 82 4.11 -22.25 3.92
CA PRO A 82 4.37 -21.89 5.33
C PRO A 82 3.92 -20.47 5.68
N HIS A 83 3.98 -19.53 4.74
CA HIS A 83 3.45 -18.19 4.97
C HIS A 83 1.93 -18.20 5.04
N PHE A 84 1.28 -18.97 4.16
CA PHE A 84 -0.16 -19.12 4.16
C PHE A 84 -0.65 -19.78 5.46
N PHE A 85 0.04 -20.81 5.97
CA PHE A 85 -0.29 -21.45 7.25
C PHE A 85 -0.34 -20.44 8.40
N ARG A 86 0.71 -19.63 8.56
CA ARG A 86 0.78 -18.60 9.62
C ARG A 86 -0.31 -17.53 9.51
N LEU A 87 -0.94 -17.36 8.35
CA LEU A 87 -2.06 -16.45 8.20
C LEU A 87 -3.38 -17.07 8.65
N LEU A 88 -3.45 -18.40 8.68
CA LEU A 88 -4.60 -19.17 9.12
C LEU A 88 -4.52 -19.48 10.63
N ASP A 89 -3.32 -19.78 11.12
CA ASP A 89 -3.03 -20.11 12.53
C ASP A 89 -3.08 -18.83 13.39
N VAL A 90 -4.25 -18.57 13.99
CA VAL A 90 -4.51 -17.34 14.76
C VAL A 90 -4.00 -17.48 16.19
N ASP A 91 -4.08 -18.69 16.77
CA ASP A 91 -3.68 -18.93 18.16
C ASP A 91 -2.17 -19.24 18.29
N GLY A 92 -1.50 -19.53 17.17
CA GLY A 92 -0.05 -19.75 17.08
C GLY A 92 0.38 -21.11 17.63
N ASN A 93 -0.53 -22.09 17.69
CA ASN A 93 -0.26 -23.40 18.27
C ASN A 93 0.50 -24.34 17.32
N GLY A 94 0.66 -23.98 16.03
CA GLY A 94 1.36 -24.79 15.02
C GLY A 94 0.50 -25.88 14.36
N GLU A 95 -0.81 -25.88 14.63
CA GLU A 95 -1.84 -26.76 14.09
C GLU A 95 -3.03 -25.93 13.61
N LEU A 96 -3.74 -26.43 12.60
CA LEU A 96 -4.98 -25.81 12.12
C LEU A 96 -6.13 -26.76 12.35
N CYS A 97 -7.11 -26.32 13.14
CA CYS A 97 -8.41 -26.95 13.13
C CYS A 97 -9.24 -26.51 11.92
N ILE A 98 -10.31 -27.24 11.64
CA ILE A 98 -11.20 -26.93 10.52
C ILE A 98 -11.78 -25.51 10.62
N ASP A 99 -12.12 -25.06 11.82
CA ASP A 99 -12.72 -23.74 12.03
C ASP A 99 -11.72 -22.62 11.71
N GLU A 100 -10.47 -22.74 12.16
CA GLU A 100 -9.39 -21.80 11.85
C GLU A 100 -9.09 -21.76 10.36
N PHE A 101 -9.04 -22.93 9.72
CA PHE A 101 -8.82 -23.04 8.29
C PHE A 101 -9.93 -22.35 7.49
N VAL A 102 -11.20 -22.70 7.76
CA VAL A 102 -12.35 -22.18 7.01
C VAL A 102 -12.51 -20.68 7.26
N MET A 103 -12.50 -20.25 8.52
CA MET A 103 -12.64 -18.83 8.88
C MET A 103 -11.45 -18.01 8.38
N GLY A 104 -10.24 -18.55 8.45
CA GLY A 104 -9.04 -17.94 7.90
C GLY A 104 -9.17 -17.75 6.38
N CYS A 105 -9.58 -18.77 5.63
CA CYS A 105 -9.78 -18.67 4.19
C CYS A 105 -10.90 -17.68 3.81
N LEU A 106 -12.02 -17.67 4.53
CA LEU A 106 -13.10 -16.71 4.32
C LEU A 106 -12.64 -15.26 4.57
N ARG A 107 -11.89 -15.05 5.66
CA ARG A 107 -11.27 -13.75 5.97
C ARG A 107 -10.34 -13.31 4.83
N LEU A 108 -9.54 -14.22 4.30
CA LEU A 108 -8.60 -13.93 3.23
C LEU A 108 -9.31 -13.59 1.91
N LYS A 109 -10.38 -14.30 1.56
CA LYS A 109 -11.20 -14.00 0.37
C LYS A 109 -11.98 -12.69 0.50
N GLY A 110 -12.60 -12.43 1.65
CA GLY A 110 -13.49 -11.29 1.87
C GLY A 110 -12.80 -9.93 2.03
N GLY A 111 -11.49 -9.90 2.31
CA GLY A 111 -10.77 -8.63 2.51
C GLY A 111 -9.24 -8.72 2.60
N ALA A 112 -8.61 -9.86 2.30
CA ALA A 112 -7.16 -10.03 2.49
C ALA A 112 -6.38 -10.52 1.26
N LEU A 113 -6.95 -10.43 0.06
CA LEU A 113 -6.14 -10.31 -1.18
C LEU A 113 -5.14 -9.12 -1.10
N LEU A 114 -5.33 -8.23 -0.13
CA LEU A 114 -4.39 -7.20 0.29
C LEU A 114 -3.07 -7.72 0.88
N ILE A 115 -2.88 -9.02 1.15
CA ILE A 115 -1.62 -9.48 1.77
C ILE A 115 -0.44 -9.44 0.80
N ASP A 116 -0.65 -9.63 -0.50
CA ASP A 116 0.41 -9.38 -1.49
C ASP A 116 0.80 -7.88 -1.54
N SER A 117 -0.13 -6.99 -1.15
CA SER A 117 0.17 -5.57 -0.99
C SER A 117 1.14 -5.30 0.17
N ASN A 118 1.21 -6.14 1.21
CA ASN A 118 2.18 -5.94 2.31
C ASN A 118 3.62 -6.21 1.87
N VAL A 119 3.83 -7.19 0.99
CA VAL A 119 5.12 -7.44 0.34
C VAL A 119 5.46 -6.25 -0.57
N MET A 120 4.50 -5.81 -1.38
CA MET A 120 4.67 -4.65 -2.24
C MET A 120 4.97 -3.36 -1.43
N ILE A 121 4.33 -3.16 -0.28
CA ILE A 121 4.56 -2.01 0.62
C ILE A 121 5.96 -2.10 1.25
N ARG A 122 6.43 -3.28 1.64
CA ARG A 122 7.79 -3.49 2.16
C ARG A 122 8.84 -3.18 1.09
N ASP A 123 8.63 -3.64 -0.13
CA ASP A 123 9.52 -3.37 -1.26
C ASP A 123 9.51 -1.88 -1.61
N THR A 124 8.33 -1.27 -1.65
CA THR A 124 8.17 0.18 -1.87
C THR A 124 8.89 0.98 -0.78
N ARG A 125 8.78 0.58 0.49
CA ARG A 125 9.47 1.25 1.61
C ARG A 125 10.99 1.17 1.46
N THR A 126 11.49 0.03 1.01
CA THR A 126 12.93 -0.20 0.79
C THR A 126 13.43 0.63 -0.39
N LEU A 127 12.67 0.69 -1.48
CA LEU A 127 12.96 1.51 -2.66
C LEU A 127 12.93 3.02 -2.35
N VAL A 128 11.97 3.48 -1.56
CA VAL A 128 11.90 4.90 -1.13
C VAL A 128 13.12 5.23 -0.26
N ALA A 129 13.49 4.33 0.67
CA ALA A 129 14.65 4.54 1.54
C ALA A 129 15.98 4.53 0.78
N SER A 130 16.13 3.72 -0.27
CA SER A 130 17.34 3.70 -1.10
C SER A 130 17.40 4.96 -1.98
N THR A 131 16.29 5.35 -2.60
CA THR A 131 16.18 6.56 -3.43
C THR A 131 16.50 7.82 -2.62
N ALA A 132 15.98 7.95 -1.40
CA ALA A 132 16.27 9.08 -0.52
C ALA A 132 17.77 9.18 -0.16
N ARG A 133 18.44 8.05 0.06
CA ARG A 133 19.89 8.00 0.33
C ARG A 133 20.69 8.43 -0.89
N THR A 134 20.33 7.95 -2.07
CA THR A 134 20.99 8.34 -3.33
C THR A 134 20.79 9.83 -3.61
N ASN A 135 19.58 10.36 -3.45
CA ASN A 135 19.30 11.79 -3.63
C ASN A 135 20.10 12.66 -2.65
N ARG A 136 20.26 12.24 -1.40
CA ARG A 136 21.10 12.98 -0.42
C ARG A 136 22.56 13.06 -0.89
N LYS A 137 23.15 11.94 -1.34
CA LYS A 137 24.53 11.93 -1.86
C LYS A 137 24.71 12.83 -3.08
N VAL A 138 23.72 12.84 -3.99
CA VAL A 138 23.72 13.72 -5.17
C VAL A 138 23.63 15.20 -4.77
N MET A 139 22.82 15.53 -3.76
CA MET A 139 22.73 16.91 -3.25
C MET A 139 24.03 17.36 -2.58
N GLU A 140 24.69 16.49 -1.81
CA GLU A 140 25.99 16.78 -1.19
C GLU A 140 27.09 16.99 -2.23
N SER A 141 27.16 16.14 -3.26
CA SER A 141 28.15 16.30 -4.34
C SER A 141 27.90 17.55 -5.18
N LEU A 142 26.62 17.88 -5.45
CA LEU A 142 26.24 19.11 -6.14
C LEU A 142 26.59 20.36 -5.32
N ALA A 143 26.31 20.36 -4.01
CA ALA A 143 26.67 21.47 -3.13
C ALA A 143 28.18 21.70 -3.09
N THR A 144 28.97 20.61 -3.02
CA THR A 144 30.43 20.66 -3.04
C THR A 144 30.95 21.20 -4.38
N ALA A 145 30.38 20.73 -5.50
CA ALA A 145 30.74 21.23 -6.82
C ALA A 145 30.39 22.71 -7.01
N MET A 146 29.22 23.15 -6.53
CA MET A 146 28.81 24.56 -6.56
C MET A 146 29.76 25.43 -5.72
N ALA A 147 30.15 25.00 -4.52
CA ALA A 147 31.10 25.72 -3.69
C ALA A 147 32.45 25.92 -4.40
N ALA A 148 32.96 24.87 -5.05
CA ALA A 148 34.20 24.95 -5.83
C ALA A 148 34.11 25.86 -7.06
N VAL A 149 32.92 25.98 -7.67
CA VAL A 149 32.68 26.91 -8.79
C VAL A 149 32.64 28.36 -8.30
N VAL A 150 31.99 28.63 -7.15
CA VAL A 150 31.96 29.97 -6.53
C VAL A 150 33.38 30.43 -6.18
N GLU A 151 34.17 29.57 -5.54
CA GLU A 151 35.56 29.87 -5.18
C GLU A 151 36.42 30.20 -6.42
N ARG A 152 36.22 29.46 -7.51
CA ARG A 152 36.89 29.73 -8.79
C ARG A 152 36.43 31.01 -9.49
N LEU A 153 35.16 31.40 -9.35
CA LEU A 153 34.63 32.64 -9.91
C LEU A 153 35.14 33.87 -9.13
N ASP A 154 35.22 33.78 -7.80
CA ASP A 154 35.78 34.84 -6.95
C ASP A 154 37.28 35.06 -7.25
N ALA A 155 38.03 33.98 -7.50
CA ALA A 155 39.44 34.06 -7.89
C ALA A 155 39.66 34.69 -9.29
N LEU A 156 38.63 34.74 -10.14
CA LEU A 156 38.67 35.33 -11.48
C LEU A 156 38.20 36.79 -11.53
N GLN A 157 37.82 37.40 -10.41
CA GLN A 157 37.60 38.86 -10.30
C GLN A 157 38.78 39.58 -9.60
N PRO A 158 39.97 39.72 -10.22
CA PRO A 158 40.95 40.69 -9.77
C PRO A 158 40.60 42.07 -10.37
N ASP A 159 40.61 43.08 -9.50
CA ASP A 159 40.62 44.52 -9.79
C ASP A 159 39.34 45.23 -10.28
N SER A 160 38.65 45.86 -9.32
CA SER A 160 37.95 47.12 -9.58
C SER A 160 38.09 48.15 -8.44
N ARG A 161 39.28 48.30 -7.82
CA ARG A 161 39.58 49.43 -6.91
C ARG A 161 41.04 49.89 -6.93
N PHE A 162 41.47 50.43 -8.06
CA PHE A 162 42.39 51.58 -8.07
C PHE A 162 41.71 52.69 -8.87
N ARG A 163 40.90 53.52 -8.19
CA ARG A 163 40.50 54.88 -8.62
C ARG A 163 39.76 55.59 -7.48
N THR A 164 40.51 55.96 -6.47
CA THR A 164 40.25 57.18 -5.70
C THR A 164 41.48 58.05 -5.83
N ASP A 165 41.64 58.69 -6.98
CA ASP A 165 42.07 60.08 -6.97
C ASP A 165 41.59 60.77 -8.25
N MET A 166 41.18 62.02 -8.11
CA MET A 166 40.74 62.95 -9.16
C MET A 166 39.47 62.61 -9.96
N GLY A 167 38.39 63.30 -9.58
CA GLY A 167 37.55 64.00 -10.55
C GLY A 167 36.18 63.40 -10.86
N VAL A 168 35.16 64.22 -10.59
CA VAL A 168 33.81 64.22 -11.18
C VAL A 168 32.77 63.29 -10.54
N VAL A 169 32.04 63.89 -9.58
CA VAL A 169 30.58 64.06 -9.55
C VAL A 169 29.71 62.92 -10.09
N GLY A 170 28.88 62.38 -9.19
CA GLY A 170 27.45 62.20 -9.45
C GLY A 170 27.00 60.80 -9.87
N VAL A 171 25.87 60.40 -9.25
CA VAL A 171 24.98 59.28 -9.61
C VAL A 171 25.62 57.90 -9.36
N THR A 172 25.14 57.02 -8.48
CA THR A 172 23.74 56.63 -8.31
C THR A 172 23.57 55.81 -7.03
N THR A 173 22.95 56.42 -6.04
CA THR A 173 22.11 55.78 -5.03
C THR A 173 21.06 54.89 -5.70
N ALA A 174 21.10 53.56 -5.56
CA ALA A 174 19.92 52.70 -5.83
C ALA A 174 20.01 51.22 -5.39
N ALA A 175 21.18 50.58 -5.29
CA ALA A 175 21.21 49.11 -5.25
C ALA A 175 21.24 48.45 -3.85
N GLN A 176 21.49 49.20 -2.77
CA GLN A 176 21.67 48.61 -1.43
C GLN A 176 20.41 48.54 -0.55
N THR A 177 19.24 48.93 -1.06
CA THR A 177 18.00 48.98 -0.25
C THR A 177 16.98 47.88 -0.55
N LEU A 178 17.21 47.00 -1.54
CA LEU A 178 16.22 45.98 -1.93
C LEU A 178 16.46 44.55 -1.41
N GLY A 179 17.67 44.20 -0.94
CA GLY A 179 17.96 42.83 -0.47
C GLY A 179 17.48 42.49 0.94
N SER A 180 17.34 43.48 1.83
CA SER A 180 17.10 43.24 3.28
C SER A 180 15.64 43.39 3.73
N LYS A 181 14.75 43.93 2.89
CA LYS A 181 13.31 44.08 3.22
C LYS A 181 12.45 42.86 2.85
N SER A 182 12.90 42.00 1.90
CA SER A 182 12.09 40.86 1.46
C SER A 182 12.11 39.68 2.44
N LEU A 183 13.21 39.47 3.17
CA LEU A 183 13.37 38.33 4.10
C LEU A 183 12.72 38.54 5.48
N ARG A 184 12.39 39.79 5.87
CA ARG A 184 11.69 40.06 7.15
C ARG A 184 10.17 40.05 7.06
N SER A 185 9.57 40.18 5.86
CA SER A 185 8.09 40.17 5.73
C SER A 185 7.47 38.77 5.61
N MET A 186 8.23 37.77 5.11
CA MET A 186 7.70 36.40 4.94
C MET A 186 7.71 35.53 6.21
N ILE A 187 8.47 35.89 7.24
CA ILE A 187 8.51 35.13 8.52
C ILE A 187 7.39 35.58 9.49
N SER A 188 6.69 36.68 9.20
CA SER A 188 5.63 37.23 10.06
C SER A 188 4.21 36.74 9.74
N VAL A 189 3.99 35.94 8.69
CA VAL A 189 2.63 35.61 8.19
C VAL A 189 2.21 34.15 8.39
N SER A 190 3.06 33.25 8.92
CA SER A 190 2.69 31.84 9.18
C SER A 190 2.59 31.47 10.66
N SER A 191 2.23 32.41 11.53
CA SER A 191 1.96 32.11 12.95
C SER A 191 0.62 32.66 13.47
N GLN A 192 -0.39 32.75 12.58
CA GLN A 192 -1.80 32.77 12.96
C GLN A 192 -2.53 31.64 12.22
#